data_AF-A0AAJ3F385-F1
#
_entry.id   AF-A0AAJ3F385-F1
#
_cell.length_a   1.000
_cell.length_b   1.000
_cell.length_c   1.000
_cell.angle_alpha   90.00
_cell.angle_beta   90.00
_cell.angle_gamma   90.00
#
_symmetry.space_group_name_H-M   'P 1'
#
loop_
_entity.id
_entity.type
_entity.pdbx_description
1 polymer ?
#
loop_
_entity_poly.entity_id
_entity_poly.type
_entity_poly.pdbx_seq_one_letter_code
_entity_poly.pdbx_strand_id
1 'polypeptide(L)' 'IQKGPTLQQFRIIKIAHRHGWYEVPKKISIRGLASKLGLSKSTVAEQLVKAESEIVGGFLKKSR' A
#
# COMPACT_ATOMS: atom_id res chain seq x y z
N ILE A 1 12.32 -16.88 -6.25
CA ILE A 1 12.32 -16.20 -4.93
C ILE A 1 11.87 -14.76 -5.20
N GLN A 2 10.58 -14.44 -5.03
CA GLN A 2 10.07 -13.10 -5.34
C GLN A 2 10.62 -12.09 -4.32
N LYS A 3 11.34 -11.10 -4.85
CA LYS A 3 12.16 -10.10 -4.19
C LYS A 3 11.31 -8.89 -3.79
N GLY A 4 10.75 -8.89 -2.57
CA GLY A 4 10.17 -7.70 -1.94
C GLY A 4 9.07 -6.97 -2.74
N PRO A 5 8.49 -5.89 -2.18
CA PRO A 5 7.51 -5.10 -2.90
C PRO A 5 8.12 -4.50 -4.16
N THR A 6 7.47 -4.74 -5.30
CA THR A 6 7.81 -4.08 -6.56
C THR A 6 7.81 -2.56 -6.37
N LEU A 7 8.61 -1.83 -7.16
CA LEU A 7 8.76 -0.37 -7.03
C LEU A 7 7.41 0.38 -6.99
N GLN A 8 6.39 -0.12 -7.68
CA GLN A 8 5.04 0.44 -7.72
C GLN A 8 4.29 0.24 -6.39
N GLN A 9 4.34 -0.97 -5.82
CA GLN A 9 3.74 -1.30 -4.52
C GLN A 9 4.35 -0.47 -3.39
N PHE A 10 5.69 -0.36 -3.38
CA PHE A 10 6.40 0.46 -2.40
C PHE A 10 6.01 1.94 -2.51
N ARG A 11 5.92 2.47 -3.73
CA ARG A 11 5.49 3.85 -3.97
C ARG A 11 4.07 4.11 -3.47
N ILE A 12 3.15 3.17 -3.71
CA ILE A 12 1.75 3.28 -3.29
C ILE A 12 1.63 3.27 -1.77
N ILE A 13 2.27 2.33 -1.07
CA ILE A 13 2.25 2.30 0.40
C ILE A 13 2.93 3.53 1.00
N LYS A 14 4.04 4.00 0.42
CA LYS A 14 4.72 5.22 0.89
C LYS A 14 3.81 6.45 0.77
N ILE A 15 3.08 6.57 -0.34
CA ILE A 15 2.13 7.66 -0.57
C ILE A 15 0.92 7.52 0.37
N ALA A 16 0.37 6.31 0.53
CA ALA A 16 -0.72 6.01 1.44
C ALA A 16 -0.36 6.38 2.89
N HIS A 17 0.80 5.93 3.35
CA HIS A 17 1.33 6.26 4.68
C HIS A 17 1.52 7.77 4.86
N ARG A 18 2.15 8.45 3.89
CA ARG A 18 2.38 9.91 3.94
C ARG A 18 1.09 10.73 3.98
N HIS A 19 0.00 10.22 3.40
CA HIS A 19 -1.30 10.89 3.40
C HIS A 19 -2.22 10.45 4.55
N GLY A 20 -1.72 9.67 5.50
CA GLY A 20 -2.47 9.26 6.67
C GLY A 20 -3.56 8.22 6.38
N TRP A 21 -3.31 7.32 5.41
CA TRP A 21 -4.17 6.15 5.15
C TRP A 21 -4.24 5.20 6.35
N TYR A 22 -3.13 5.07 7.07
CA TYR A 22 -2.97 4.26 8.27
C TYR A 22 -3.13 5.07 9.57
N GLU A 23 -3.47 6.36 9.48
CA GLU A 23 -3.77 7.19 10.64
C GLU A 23 -5.21 6.96 11.13
N VAL A 24 -5.45 7.18 12.42
CA VAL A 24 -6.79 7.10 13.03
C VAL A 24 -7.08 8.45 13.72
N PRO A 25 -8.06 9.24 13.23
CA PRO A 25 -8.94 8.97 12.08
C PRO A 25 -8.22 9.03 10.73
N LYS A 26 -8.75 8.30 9.72
CA LYS A 26 -8.16 8.25 8.37
C LYS A 26 -8.15 9.65 7.75
N LYS A 27 -6.97 10.19 7.49
CA LYS A 27 -6.81 11.51 6.85
C LYS A 27 -7.07 11.49 5.33
N ILE A 28 -7.03 10.31 4.72
CA ILE A 28 -7.29 10.14 3.30
C ILE A 28 -8.16 8.91 3.03
N SER A 29 -9.06 9.03 2.05
CA SER A 29 -9.89 7.93 1.56
C SER A 29 -9.25 7.26 0.34
N ILE A 30 -9.70 6.04 0.01
CA ILE A 30 -9.22 5.29 -1.17
C ILE A 30 -9.45 6.09 -2.46
N ARG A 31 -10.51 6.90 -2.49
CA ARG A 31 -10.85 7.79 -3.61
C ARG A 31 -9.87 8.96 -3.71
N GLY A 32 -9.44 9.52 -2.57
CA GLY A 32 -8.39 10.54 -2.51
C GLY A 32 -7.04 10.01 -2.98
N LEU A 33 -6.68 8.78 -2.59
CA LEU A 33 -5.47 8.12 -3.06
C LEU A 33 -5.51 7.83 -4.56
N ALA A 34 -6.62 7.29 -5.06
CA ALA A 34 -6.86 7.08 -6.49
C ALA A 34 -6.67 8.37 -7.30
N SER A 35 -7.26 9.47 -6.82
CA SER A 35 -7.14 10.78 -7.48
C SER A 35 -5.71 11.32 -7.48
N LYS A 36 -4.97 11.14 -6.37
CA LYS A 36 -3.55 11.56 -6.27
C LYS A 36 -2.60 10.71 -7.10
N LEU A 37 -2.89 9.43 -7.24
CA LEU A 37 -2.07 8.48 -7.99
C LEU A 37 -2.42 8.46 -9.48
N GLY A 38 -3.53 9.09 -9.89
CA GLY A 38 -4.04 9.01 -11.27
C GLY A 38 -4.50 7.61 -11.65
N LEU A 39 -4.89 6.80 -10.66
CA LEU A 39 -5.26 5.40 -10.81
C LEU A 39 -6.74 5.18 -10.50
N SER A 40 -7.29 4.08 -11.01
CA SER A 40 -8.63 3.65 -10.60
C SER A 40 -8.65 3.23 -9.12
N LYS A 41 -9.80 3.39 -8.46
CA LYS A 41 -10.00 2.93 -7.08
C LYS A 41 -9.65 1.46 -6.91
N SER A 42 -10.05 0.64 -7.87
CA SER A 42 -9.81 -0.81 -7.89
C SER A 42 -8.32 -1.12 -8.00
N THR A 43 -7.60 -0.42 -8.88
CA THR A 43 -6.15 -0.57 -9.04
C THR A 43 -5.41 -0.19 -7.76
N VAL A 44 -5.79 0.92 -7.11
CA VAL A 44 -5.15 1.32 -5.84
C VAL A 44 -5.40 0.30 -4.74
N ALA A 45 -6.63 -0.19 -4.61
CA ALA A 45 -6.97 -1.21 -3.61
C ALA A 45 -6.19 -2.51 -3.84
N GLU A 46 -6.14 -3.00 -5.08
CA GLU A 46 -5.39 -4.21 -5.43
C GLU A 46 -3.90 -4.07 -5.14
N GLN A 47 -3.30 -2.94 -5.52
CA GLN A 47 -1.88 -2.68 -5.28
C GLN A 47 -1.56 -2.54 -3.79
N LEU A 48 -2.45 -1.89 -3.01
CA LEU A 48 -2.32 -1.83 -1.56
C LEU A 48 -2.34 -3.23 -0.94
N VAL A 49 -3.33 -4.05 -1.27
CA VAL A 49 -3.44 -5.42 -0.74
C VAL A 49 -2.22 -6.26 -1.09
N LYS A 50 -1.73 -6.18 -2.34
CA LYS A 50 -0.52 -6.91 -2.75
C LYS A 50 0.72 -6.43 -1.97
N ALA A 51 0.89 -5.11 -1.84
CA ALA A 51 1.99 -4.52 -1.11
C ALA A 51 1.94 -4.88 0.39
N GLU A 52 0.76 -4.86 1.01
CA GLU A 52 0.55 -5.27 2.39
C GLU A 52 0.82 -6.76 2.57
N SER A 53 0.35 -7.61 1.66
CA SER A 53 0.59 -9.05 1.70
C SER A 53 2.08 -9.40 1.67
N GLU A 54 2.88 -8.68 0.88
CA GLU A 54 4.33 -8.86 0.85
C GLU A 54 5.02 -8.35 2.12
N ILE A 55 4.60 -7.21 2.66
CA ILE A 55 5.14 -6.68 3.93
C ILE A 55 4.80 -7.61 5.08
N VAL A 56 3.54 -8.03 5.21
CA VAL A 56 3.09 -8.97 6.24
C VAL A 56 3.76 -10.32 6.07
N GLY A 57 3.83 -10.84 4.84
CA GLY A 57 4.52 -12.10 4.55
C GLY A 57 6.01 -12.03 4.88
N GLY A 58 6.67 -10.91 4.59
CA GLY A 58 8.05 -10.64 4.97
C GLY A 58 8.24 -10.52 6.48
N PHE A 59 7.34 -9.82 7.17
CA PHE A 59 7.35 -9.65 8.62
C PHE A 59 7.17 -11.00 9.34
N LEU A 60 6.17 -11.80 8.92
CA LEU A 60 5.91 -13.13 9.48
C LEU A 60 7.07 -14.10 9.24
N LYS A 61 7.73 -14.04 8.07
CA LYS A 61 8.93 -14.85 7.79
C LYS A 61 10.14 -14.47 8.64
N LYS A 62 10.27 -13.19 9.00
CA LYS A 62 11.38 -12.68 9.82
C LYS A 62 11.21 -12.95 11.31
N SER A 63 10.00 -13.36 11.73
CA SER A 63 9.65 -13.68 13.11
C SER A 63 9.85 -15.17 13.47
N ARG A 64 10.59 -15.92 12.64
CA ARG A 64 10.85 -17.36 12.83
C ARG A 64 12.35 -17.63 12.99
#